data_AF-R1BSW2-F1
#
_entry.id   AF-R1BSW2-F1
#
_cell.length_a   1.000
_cell.length_b   1.000
_cell.length_c   1.000
_cell.angle_alpha   90.00
_cell.angle_beta   90.00
_cell.angle_gamma   90.00
#
_symmetry.space_group_name_H-M   'P 1'
#
loop_
_entity.id
_entity.type
_entity.pdbx_description
1 polymer ?
#
loop_
_entity_poly.entity_id
_entity_poly.type
_entity_poly.pdbx_seq_one_letter_code
_entity_poly.pdbx_strand_id
1 'polypeptide(L)'
;MSGGPLLTADGRVVGVNTLVRPELRALGNYALSSDTARAAAEEIAARCVPSGCDVAAGAVLLLYNDGVNRREAVEAALVAAGLSQAQATEAMLGAHTKGRGVVRSWSAAKEPGWAEEAEEMMAALAAADLLVEVEAIFGGDG
;
A
#
# COMPACT_ATOMS: atom_id res chain seq x y z
N MET A 1 1.78 0.67 15.01
CA MET A 1 0.30 0.75 15.03
C MET A 1 -0.13 1.26 13.67
N SER A 2 -0.78 0.41 12.88
CA SER A 2 -1.19 0.70 11.50
C SER A 2 -2.29 1.76 11.50
N GLY A 3 -2.16 2.75 10.61
CA GLY A 3 -3.13 3.83 10.42
C GLY A 3 -4.36 3.39 9.63
N GLY A 4 -5.01 2.30 10.07
CA GLY A 4 -6.23 1.81 9.44
C GLY A 4 -7.42 2.74 9.68
N PRO A 5 -8.47 2.64 8.85
CA PRO A 5 -9.71 3.37 9.07
C PRO A 5 -10.34 2.99 10.41
N LEU A 6 -10.91 3.96 11.11
CA LEU A 6 -11.75 3.70 12.28
C LEU A 6 -13.06 3.11 11.79
N LEU A 7 -13.40 1.91 12.25
CA LEU A 7 -14.62 1.21 11.88
C LEU A 7 -15.61 1.16 13.05
N THR A 8 -16.90 1.16 12.72
CA THR A 8 -18.00 0.79 13.62
C THR A 8 -18.07 -0.73 13.80
N ALA A 9 -18.85 -1.19 14.78
CA ALA A 9 -19.05 -2.62 15.04
C ALA A 9 -19.68 -3.37 13.84
N ASP A 10 -20.39 -2.67 12.96
CA ASP A 10 -20.96 -3.19 11.71
C ASP A 10 -20.07 -2.93 10.48
N GLY A 11 -18.81 -2.51 10.69
CA GLY A 11 -17.81 -2.41 9.63
C GLY A 11 -17.84 -1.13 8.79
N ARG A 12 -18.63 -0.11 9.16
CA ARG A 12 -18.65 1.19 8.46
C ARG A 12 -17.48 2.06 8.89
N VAL A 13 -16.82 2.70 7.92
CA VAL A 13 -15.73 3.66 8.15
C VAL A 13 -16.29 4.95 8.77
N VAL A 14 -15.81 5.30 9.97
CA VAL A 14 -16.16 6.54 10.69
C VAL A 14 -15.01 7.54 10.77
N GLY A 15 -13.81 7.16 10.35
CA GLY A 15 -12.68 8.07 10.24
C GLY A 15 -11.54 7.44 9.45
N VAL A 16 -10.78 8.28 8.74
CA VAL A 16 -9.55 7.88 8.03
C VAL A 16 -8.39 8.61 8.68
N ASN A 17 -7.31 7.90 8.98
CA ASN A 17 -6.14 8.50 9.61
C ASN A 17 -5.34 9.28 8.54
N THR A 18 -5.61 10.57 8.37
CA THR A 18 -5.14 11.33 7.20
C THR A 18 -3.91 12.20 7.42
N LEU A 19 -3.13 12.05 8.51
CA LEU A 19 -1.88 12.81 8.59
C LEU A 19 -0.79 12.15 9.44
N VAL A 20 0.28 11.74 8.77
CA VAL A 20 1.61 11.58 9.38
C VAL A 20 2.21 12.98 9.51
N ARG A 21 2.20 13.58 10.71
CA ARG A 21 3.03 14.75 11.02
C ARG A 21 4.40 14.28 11.53
N PRO A 22 5.48 14.37 10.75
CA PRO A 22 6.79 13.85 11.12
C PRO A 22 7.37 14.54 12.37
N GLU A 23 6.96 15.79 12.59
CA GLU A 23 7.39 16.68 13.68
C GLU A 23 7.01 16.12 15.07
N LEU A 24 5.85 15.47 15.16
CA LEU A 24 5.23 15.10 16.43
C LEU A 24 5.63 13.71 16.91
N ARG A 25 6.31 12.92 16.08
CA ARG A 25 6.73 11.52 16.36
C ARG A 25 5.61 10.66 16.99
N ALA A 26 4.35 11.01 16.75
CA ALA A 26 3.17 10.36 17.29
C ALA A 26 2.06 10.38 16.24
N LEU A 27 1.45 9.22 16.01
CA LEU A 27 0.18 9.09 15.28
C LEU A 27 -0.92 9.55 16.23
N GLY A 28 -1.30 10.83 16.14
CA GLY A 28 -2.42 11.38 16.90
C GLY A 28 -3.72 11.04 16.18
N ASN A 29 -4.61 10.28 16.83
CA ASN A 29 -5.98 10.15 16.36
C ASN A 29 -6.66 11.52 16.48
N TYR A 30 -6.76 12.26 15.38
CA TYR A 30 -7.69 13.37 15.30
C TYR A 30 -9.05 12.81 14.92
N ALA A 31 -10.04 12.98 15.80
CA ALA A 31 -11.43 12.80 15.42
C ALA A 31 -11.78 13.93 14.44
N LEU A 32 -11.91 13.59 13.15
CA LEU A 32 -12.47 14.48 12.15
C LEU A 32 -13.93 14.10 11.88
N SER A 33 -14.75 15.06 11.48
CA SER A 33 -16.13 14.75 11.10
C SER A 33 -16.15 13.86 9.84
N SER A 34 -17.15 13.00 9.75
CA SER A 34 -17.35 12.14 8.57
C SER A 34 -17.47 12.94 7.27
N ASP A 35 -18.03 14.15 7.34
CA ASP A 35 -18.12 15.05 6.18
C ASP A 35 -16.75 15.55 5.72
N THR A 36 -15.87 15.92 6.65
CA THR A 36 -14.49 16.31 6.31
C THR A 36 -13.70 15.11 5.77
N ALA A 37 -13.94 13.90 6.31
CA ALA A 37 -13.30 12.68 5.83
C ALA A 37 -13.72 12.37 4.40
N ARG A 38 -15.03 12.44 4.14
CA ARG A 38 -15.61 12.23 2.82
C ARG A 38 -15.11 13.26 1.81
N ALA A 39 -15.14 14.54 2.14
CA ALA A 39 -14.68 15.60 1.23
C ALA A 39 -13.19 15.43 0.86
N ALA A 40 -12.34 15.07 1.83
CA ALA A 40 -10.94 14.79 1.57
C ALA A 40 -10.76 13.53 0.68
N ALA A 41 -11.53 12.47 0.93
CA ALA A 41 -11.50 11.27 0.11
C ALA A 41 -11.97 11.51 -1.33
N GLU A 42 -13.04 12.30 -1.50
CA GLU A 42 -13.56 12.71 -2.82
C GLU A 42 -12.55 13.58 -3.57
N GLU A 43 -11.88 14.51 -2.88
CA GLU A 43 -10.83 15.35 -3.46
C GLU A 43 -9.60 14.53 -3.87
N ILE A 44 -9.18 13.57 -3.04
CA ILE A 44 -8.10 12.64 -3.38
C ILE A 44 -8.49 11.78 -4.60
N ALA A 45 -9.69 11.21 -4.60
CA ALA A 45 -10.19 10.40 -5.72
C ALA A 45 -10.23 11.21 -7.03
N ALA A 46 -10.68 12.47 -6.97
CA ALA A 46 -10.68 13.37 -8.12
C ALA A 46 -9.27 13.73 -8.63
N ARG A 47 -8.26 13.71 -7.75
CA ARG A 47 -6.84 13.91 -8.12
C ARG A 47 -6.16 12.63 -8.62
N CYS A 48 -6.61 11.46 -8.16
CA CYS A 48 -6.08 10.15 -8.54
C CYS A 48 -6.59 9.64 -9.89
N VAL A 49 -7.53 10.32 -10.52
CA VAL A 49 -7.88 10.14 -11.93
C VAL A 49 -7.32 11.33 -12.70
N PRO A 50 -6.07 11.28 -13.20
CA PRO A 50 -5.62 12.28 -14.15
C PRO A 50 -6.52 12.15 -15.37
N SER A 51 -7.35 13.16 -15.62
CA SER A 51 -8.16 13.24 -16.83
C SER A 51 -7.24 13.11 -18.06
N GLY A 52 -7.31 11.97 -18.75
CA GLY A 52 -6.49 11.63 -19.92
C GLY A 52 -5.44 10.51 -19.73
N CYS A 53 -5.28 9.94 -18.54
CA CYS A 53 -4.37 8.82 -18.28
C CYS A 53 -5.15 7.54 -17.98
N ASP A 54 -5.88 7.02 -18.98
CA ASP A 54 -6.72 5.83 -18.84
C ASP A 54 -5.92 4.51 -18.71
N VAL A 55 -4.58 4.56 -18.85
CA VAL A 55 -3.73 3.37 -18.83
C VAL A 55 -2.52 3.62 -17.94
N ALA A 56 -2.45 2.90 -16.81
CA ALA A 56 -1.23 2.87 -16.01
C ALA A 56 -0.07 2.26 -16.83
N ALA A 57 1.07 2.93 -16.85
CA ALA A 57 2.31 2.46 -17.47
C ALA A 57 2.91 1.23 -16.76
N GLY A 58 2.38 0.89 -15.58
CA GLY A 58 2.73 -0.26 -14.78
C GLY A 58 2.16 -0.15 -13.37
N ALA A 59 2.69 -0.94 -12.46
CA ALA A 59 2.37 -0.83 -11.04
C ALA A 59 3.55 -1.26 -10.17
N VAL A 60 3.48 -0.90 -8.89
CA VAL A 60 4.42 -1.36 -7.87
C VAL A 60 3.64 -1.91 -6.68
N LEU A 61 4.00 -3.12 -6.24
CA LEU A 61 3.51 -3.70 -5.00
C LEU A 61 4.48 -3.32 -3.89
N LEU A 62 3.95 -2.63 -2.88
CA LEU A 62 4.68 -2.13 -1.73
C LEU A 62 4.36 -2.97 -0.51
N LEU A 63 5.39 -3.24 0.29
CA LEU A 63 5.30 -3.75 1.64
C LEU A 63 5.51 -2.60 2.61
N TYR A 64 4.57 -2.38 3.53
CA TYR A 64 4.72 -1.39 4.58
C TYR A 64 5.34 -2.00 5.82
N ASN A 65 6.09 -1.16 6.56
CA ASN A 65 6.59 -1.56 7.86
C ASN A 65 5.43 -1.70 8.83
N ASP A 66 5.30 -2.89 9.39
CA ASP A 66 4.51 -3.10 10.58
C ASP A 66 5.45 -3.50 11.73
N GLY A 67 5.20 -2.96 12.92
CA GLY A 67 6.01 -3.26 14.11
C GLY A 67 5.56 -4.52 14.85
N VAL A 68 4.70 -5.34 14.25
CA VAL A 68 3.99 -6.46 14.89
C VAL A 68 4.52 -7.80 14.38
N ASN A 69 4.75 -7.90 13.08
CA ASN A 69 5.28 -9.06 12.39
C ASN A 69 6.79 -9.16 12.58
N ARG A 70 7.24 -10.39 12.86
CA ARG A 70 8.66 -10.70 12.98
C ARG A 70 9.29 -10.76 11.59
N ARG A 71 10.56 -10.34 11.49
CA ARG A 71 11.29 -10.32 10.22
C ARG A 71 11.27 -11.68 9.51
N GLU A 72 11.45 -12.77 10.27
CA GLU A 72 11.46 -14.12 9.73
C GLU A 72 10.10 -14.53 9.15
N ALA A 73 8.99 -14.07 9.76
CA ALA A 73 7.65 -14.35 9.28
C ALA A 73 7.34 -13.55 7.99
N VAL A 74 7.76 -12.29 7.94
CA VAL A 74 7.64 -11.44 6.74
C VAL A 74 8.43 -12.05 5.57
N GLU A 75 9.68 -12.44 5.81
CA GLU A 75 10.53 -13.04 4.78
C GLU A 75 9.95 -14.36 4.26
N ALA A 76 9.46 -15.23 5.16
CA ALA A 76 8.82 -16.48 4.77
C ALA A 76 7.56 -16.26 3.92
N ALA A 77 6.73 -15.28 4.26
CA ALA A 77 5.53 -14.95 3.50
C ALA A 77 5.86 -14.40 2.11
N LEU A 78 6.88 -13.55 1.99
CA LEU A 78 7.35 -13.03 0.70
C LEU A 78 7.89 -14.15 -0.19
N VAL A 79 8.66 -15.09 0.38
CA VAL A 79 9.16 -16.25 -0.37
C VAL A 79 8.03 -17.18 -0.80
N ALA A 80 7.03 -17.40 0.06
CA ALA A 80 5.85 -18.19 -0.28
C ALA A 80 5.01 -17.55 -1.40
N ALA A 81 5.03 -16.21 -1.52
CA ALA A 81 4.42 -15.47 -2.61
C ALA A 81 5.25 -15.47 -3.91
N GLY A 82 6.36 -16.22 -3.97
CA GLY A 82 7.15 -16.44 -5.18
C GLY A 82 8.38 -15.53 -5.31
N LEU A 83 8.73 -14.74 -4.30
CA LEU A 83 9.97 -13.96 -4.31
C LEU A 83 11.17 -14.86 -4.00
N SER A 84 12.32 -14.54 -4.62
CA SER A 84 13.59 -15.09 -4.15
C SER A 84 13.95 -14.54 -2.77
N GLN A 85 14.78 -15.27 -2.02
CA GLN A 85 15.20 -14.85 -0.69
C GLN A 85 15.91 -13.49 -0.67
N ALA A 86 16.67 -13.19 -1.72
CA ALA A 86 17.31 -11.88 -1.88
C ALA A 86 16.28 -10.74 -2.04
N GLN A 87 15.25 -10.95 -2.87
CA GLN A 87 14.17 -9.97 -3.07
C GLN A 87 13.34 -9.78 -1.80
N ALA A 88 13.01 -10.87 -1.10
CA ALA A 88 12.29 -10.80 0.17
C ALA A 88 13.07 -9.99 1.22
N THR A 89 14.38 -10.23 1.31
CA THR A 89 15.27 -9.49 2.21
C THR A 89 15.32 -8.00 1.85
N GLU A 90 15.44 -7.66 0.57
CA GLU A 90 15.47 -6.27 0.10
C GLU A 90 14.15 -5.54 0.39
N ALA A 91 13.01 -6.15 0.09
CA ALA A 91 11.69 -5.59 0.37
C ALA A 91 11.49 -5.35 1.87
N MET A 92 11.84 -6.33 2.70
CA MET A 92 11.75 -6.22 4.17
C MET A 92 12.66 -5.12 4.72
N LEU A 93 13.92 -5.05 4.26
CA LEU A 93 14.85 -3.97 4.68
C LEU A 93 14.36 -2.60 4.23
N GLY A 94 13.81 -2.50 3.02
CA GLY A 94 13.19 -1.27 2.51
C GLY A 94 12.05 -0.82 3.42
N ALA A 95 11.12 -1.73 3.74
CA ALA A 95 10.04 -1.47 4.69
C ALA A 95 10.59 -1.00 6.03
N HIS A 96 11.52 -1.75 6.63
CA HIS A 96 12.06 -1.43 7.95
C HIS A 96 12.77 -0.07 8.02
N THR A 97 13.50 0.32 6.97
CA THR A 97 14.34 1.53 6.99
C THR A 97 13.63 2.78 6.48
N LYS A 98 12.73 2.64 5.49
CA LYS A 98 12.06 3.77 4.80
C LYS A 98 10.56 3.85 5.09
N GLY A 99 10.03 2.92 5.89
CA GLY A 99 8.60 2.76 6.14
C GLY A 99 7.86 1.97 5.07
N ARG A 100 8.46 1.80 3.87
CA ARG A 100 7.94 0.98 2.77
C ARG A 100 9.07 0.38 1.93
N GLY A 101 8.87 -0.83 1.43
CA GLY A 101 9.78 -1.55 0.55
C GLY A 101 9.07 -2.04 -0.70
N VAL A 102 9.80 -2.10 -1.82
CA VAL A 102 9.25 -2.61 -3.08
C VAL A 102 9.32 -4.13 -3.06
N VAL A 103 8.17 -4.78 -3.22
CA VAL A 103 8.06 -6.24 -3.38
C VAL A 103 8.29 -6.61 -4.84
N ARG A 104 7.56 -5.94 -5.73
CA ARG A 104 7.65 -6.14 -7.18
C ARG A 104 7.18 -4.89 -7.93
N SER A 105 7.73 -4.70 -9.12
CA SER A 105 7.27 -3.71 -10.08
C SER A 105 6.90 -4.39 -11.39
N TRP A 106 5.81 -3.96 -12.00
CA TRP A 106 5.38 -4.41 -13.32
C TRP A 106 5.43 -3.27 -14.31
N SER A 107 5.70 -3.60 -15.58
CA SER A 107 5.61 -2.66 -16.69
C SER A 107 4.52 -3.10 -17.66
N ALA A 108 3.54 -2.23 -17.92
CA ALA A 108 2.47 -2.50 -18.88
C ALA A 108 3.01 -2.80 -20.30
N ALA A 109 4.17 -2.27 -20.64
CA ALA A 109 4.83 -2.52 -21.93
C ALA A 109 5.45 -3.92 -22.06
N LYS A 110 5.81 -4.55 -20.94
CA LYS A 110 6.51 -5.85 -20.92
C LYS A 110 5.64 -7.00 -20.43
N GLU A 111 4.68 -6.70 -19.56
CA GLU A 111 3.88 -7.67 -18.82
C GLU A 111 2.39 -7.38 -19.05
N PRO A 112 1.84 -7.71 -20.25
CA PRO A 112 0.41 -7.60 -20.47
C PRO A 112 -0.32 -8.56 -19.52
N GLY A 113 -1.25 -8.05 -18.71
CA GLY A 113 -1.94 -8.82 -17.67
C GLY A 113 -1.38 -8.66 -16.26
N TRP A 114 -0.42 -7.75 -16.04
CA TRP A 114 0.16 -7.47 -14.71
C TRP A 114 -0.87 -7.18 -13.61
N ALA A 115 -2.05 -6.67 -13.96
CA ALA A 115 -3.08 -6.30 -13.00
C ALA A 115 -3.59 -7.53 -12.21
N GLU A 116 -3.87 -8.63 -12.91
CA GLU A 116 -4.33 -9.88 -12.27
C GLU A 116 -3.23 -10.47 -11.38
N GLU A 117 -1.99 -10.52 -11.86
CA GLU A 117 -0.85 -11.00 -11.07
C GLU A 117 -0.58 -10.13 -9.83
N ALA A 118 -0.70 -8.80 -9.96
CA ALA A 118 -0.53 -7.86 -8.86
C ALA A 118 -1.64 -8.03 -7.80
N GLU A 119 -2.89 -8.21 -8.23
CA GLU A 119 -4.02 -8.49 -7.35
C GLU A 119 -3.88 -9.83 -6.62
N GLU A 120 -3.49 -10.90 -7.32
CA GLU A 120 -3.24 -12.22 -6.74
C GLU A 120 -2.11 -12.19 -5.69
N MET A 121 -0.99 -11.55 -6.03
CA MET A 121 0.15 -11.44 -5.11
C MET A 121 -0.20 -10.58 -3.89
N MET A 122 -0.92 -9.47 -4.07
CA MET A 122 -1.41 -8.64 -2.98
C MET A 122 -2.35 -9.44 -2.06
N ALA A 123 -3.30 -10.19 -2.62
CA ALA A 123 -4.23 -11.01 -1.85
C ALA A 123 -3.50 -12.11 -1.06
N ALA A 124 -2.51 -12.77 -1.66
CA ALA A 124 -1.70 -13.80 -0.99
C ALA A 124 -0.91 -13.25 0.20
N LEU A 125 -0.28 -12.08 0.04
CA LEU A 125 0.49 -11.44 1.12
C LEU A 125 -0.43 -10.87 2.21
N ALA A 126 -1.57 -10.30 1.83
CA ALA A 126 -2.58 -9.83 2.78
C ALA A 126 -3.17 -10.99 3.62
N ALA A 127 -3.39 -12.16 3.01
CA ALA A 127 -3.82 -13.36 3.71
C ALA A 127 -2.76 -13.91 4.70
N ALA A 128 -1.50 -13.52 4.54
CA ALA A 128 -0.41 -13.78 5.47
C ALA A 128 -0.22 -12.66 6.52
N ASP A 129 -1.25 -11.83 6.74
CA ASP A 129 -1.27 -10.70 7.68
C ASP A 129 -0.17 -9.63 7.39
N LEU A 130 0.28 -9.51 6.15
CA LEU A 130 1.19 -8.43 5.74
C LEU A 130 0.43 -7.20 5.25
N LEU A 131 0.93 -6.01 5.62
CA LEU A 131 0.41 -4.74 5.11
C LEU A 131 1.04 -4.43 3.76
N VAL A 132 0.29 -4.66 2.68
CA VAL A 132 0.73 -4.44 1.30
C VAL A 132 -0.27 -3.61 0.50
N GLU A 133 0.21 -2.93 -0.55
CA GLU A 133 -0.61 -2.10 -1.44
C GLU A 133 -0.03 -2.08 -2.85
N VAL A 134 -0.90 -2.08 -3.87
CA VAL A 134 -0.51 -1.86 -5.26
C VAL A 134 -0.73 -0.39 -5.62
N GLU A 135 0.35 0.29 -6.00
CA GLU A 135 0.30 1.66 -6.55
C GLU A 135 0.45 1.61 -8.07
N ALA A 136 -0.48 2.22 -8.81
CA ALA A 136 -0.36 2.39 -10.25
C ALA A 136 0.75 3.39 -10.60
N ILE A 137 1.58 3.04 -11.58
CA ILE A 137 2.60 3.92 -12.14
C ILE A 137 2.01 4.55 -13.40
N PHE A 138 1.74 5.85 -13.37
CA PHE A 138 1.34 6.60 -14.56
C PHE A 138 2.59 7.15 -15.25
N GLY A 139 2.73 6.89 -16.55
CA GLY A 139 3.78 7.50 -17.35
C GLY A 139 3.49 8.98 -17.53
N GLY A 140 4.47 9.85 -17.28
CA GLY A 140 4.41 11.22 -17.78
C GLY A 140 4.88 11.23 -19.23
N ASP A 141 4.14 11.87 -20.13
CA ASP A 141 4.69 12.26 -21.43
C ASP A 141 5.88 13.18 -21.18
N GLY A 142 7.09 12.68 -21.45
CA GLY A 142 8.35 13.40 -21.31
C GLY A 142 9.46 12.75 -22.12
#